data_AF-A0A970WNW9-F1
#
_entry.id   AF-A0A970WNW9-F1
#
_cell.length_a   1.000
_cell.length_b   1.000
_cell.length_c   1.000
_cell.angle_alpha   90.00
_cell.angle_beta   90.00
_cell.angle_gamma   90.00
#
_symmetry.space_group_name_H-M   'P 1'
#
loop_
_entity.id
_entity.type
_entity.pdbx_description
1 polymer ?
#
loop_
_entity_poly.entity_id
_entity_poly.type
_entity_poly.pdbx_seq_one_letter_code
_entity_poly.pdbx_strand_id
1 'polypeptide(L)'
;MIRAELSVETLAENVQEEEVNDEASERLHGAPTARLNPRQAADEPPSTDPGETETKPMRPDSARYAPQPAPRAVNAPGGAITCPECGMENVAAGGRRFCGDCGTSLWEKCPRCGEDVPVDEHFCGHCGANLGESVRAQIHNIELGLAKALRLETKHQYSEAITVLSSIVKMQHSRLKQYVEKAQQRLQHVRHEQGRWERIAEEAYEKAHEAVSLYDYREAIRLLEEIPAPVRSAPIQSLLHEVQGRHKEVETQEAELRGIQAEKRTAEIGPIVERLLRLQPNHALARKVGVRMRDQLVAKAEKKIAARCFDEALQLLRRIPPSATTAETEALTLDAAELSALCWHANHSQYVDDSLKEALTRLLRRLPKDEAIKKLAVEYRKRRQSLDAAERTAPVPWVSTVKSPWGCPVEWLFDGNNIETNEIPAATRRSHPGEFAVAFGLALQGIDKGPVKIDFSGTDSGVMGRVVKLMGERRHGSAWGIDIGDHSLKVVKLQTLHGGRRVQAAVCEAIPHRKLLSQAADYGEARDLAEESLNRFRERHSLKRERLCLSLPGRLTICRTIRLPAMPEKKIDDAFQFEARHVLPSDLSDYRWHRYNPNASEPNCCINRVVLQRAS
;
A
#
# COMPACT_ATOMS: atom_id res chain seq x y z
N MET A 1 -17.04 -7.53 -53.70
CA MET A 1 -16.73 -8.90 -53.26
C MET A 1 -15.70 -8.74 -52.15
N ILE A 2 -16.03 -8.93 -50.87
CA ILE A 2 -16.39 -10.19 -50.20
C ILE A 2 -17.52 -9.93 -49.17
N ARG A 3 -18.43 -10.89 -49.06
CA ARG A 3 -19.52 -11.01 -48.07
C ARG A 3 -18.91 -11.19 -46.68
N ALA A 4 -19.34 -10.40 -45.70
CA ALA A 4 -19.29 -10.80 -44.30
C ALA A 4 -20.74 -10.76 -43.80
N GLU A 5 -21.38 -11.92 -43.85
CA GLU A 5 -22.64 -12.18 -43.15
C GLU A 5 -22.29 -12.20 -41.65
N LEU A 6 -22.76 -11.21 -40.90
CA LEU A 6 -22.81 -11.29 -39.44
C LEU A 6 -23.93 -12.29 -39.10
N SER A 7 -23.58 -13.56 -38.96
CA SER A 7 -24.47 -14.60 -38.46
C SER A 7 -24.65 -14.43 -36.94
N VAL A 8 -25.82 -14.84 -36.45
CA VAL A 8 -26.23 -14.72 -35.04
C VAL A 8 -25.39 -15.63 -34.11
N GLU A 9 -24.55 -16.50 -34.67
CA GLU A 9 -23.67 -17.42 -33.93
C GLU A 9 -22.55 -16.69 -33.17
N THR A 10 -22.08 -15.52 -33.64
CA THR A 10 -21.02 -14.76 -32.94
C THR A 10 -21.48 -14.07 -31.65
N LEU A 11 -22.78 -14.17 -31.30
CA LEU A 11 -23.35 -13.74 -30.02
C LEU A 11 -23.57 -14.91 -29.03
N ALA A 12 -23.26 -16.15 -29.42
CA ALA A 12 -23.49 -17.35 -28.62
C ALA A 12 -22.21 -17.97 -28.01
N GLU A 13 -21.02 -17.63 -28.49
CA GLU A 13 -19.77 -18.29 -28.06
C GLU A 13 -19.05 -17.66 -26.86
N ASN A 14 -19.49 -16.50 -26.34
CA ASN A 14 -18.86 -15.85 -25.18
C ASN A 14 -19.55 -16.16 -23.82
N VAL A 15 -20.29 -17.26 -23.71
CA VAL A 15 -20.94 -17.71 -22.45
C VAL A 15 -20.78 -19.22 -22.24
N GLN A 16 -19.60 -19.76 -22.54
CA GLN A 16 -19.19 -21.07 -22.02
C GLN A 16 -18.04 -20.89 -21.04
N GLU A 17 -18.28 -21.39 -19.82
CA GLU A 17 -17.40 -21.57 -18.65
C GLU A 17 -17.75 -20.69 -17.45
N GLU A 18 -18.69 -21.19 -16.63
CA GLU A 18 -18.57 -21.22 -15.17
C GLU A 18 -19.52 -22.34 -14.67
N GLU A 19 -19.06 -23.59 -14.77
CA GLU A 19 -19.61 -24.66 -13.94
C GLU A 19 -19.21 -24.38 -12.49
N VAL A 20 -20.24 -24.29 -11.65
CA VAL A 20 -20.13 -24.26 -10.19
C VAL A 20 -19.55 -25.60 -9.74
N ASN A 21 -18.32 -25.59 -9.23
CA ASN A 21 -17.77 -26.72 -8.51
C ASN A 21 -17.98 -26.48 -7.00
N ASP A 22 -18.97 -27.20 -6.45
CA ASP A 22 -19.27 -27.31 -5.03
C ASP A 22 -18.13 -28.04 -4.31
N GLU A 23 -17.06 -27.33 -3.91
CA GLU A 23 -16.03 -27.91 -3.02
C GLU A 23 -15.25 -26.87 -2.19
N ALA A 24 -15.86 -25.71 -1.88
CA ALA A 24 -15.23 -24.66 -1.07
C ALA A 24 -16.04 -24.25 0.18
N SER A 25 -16.73 -25.21 0.80
CA SER A 25 -17.32 -25.05 2.14
C SER A 25 -16.65 -25.99 3.14
N GLU A 26 -15.34 -25.85 3.33
CA GLU A 26 -14.65 -26.26 4.56
C GLU A 26 -13.22 -25.71 4.53
N ARG A 27 -12.76 -25.13 5.65
CA ARG A 27 -11.43 -24.52 5.93
C ARG A 27 -11.34 -23.00 5.81
N LEU A 28 -11.95 -22.34 6.79
CA LEU A 28 -11.55 -20.99 7.23
C LEU A 28 -11.45 -20.96 8.76
N HIS A 29 -10.57 -21.78 9.36
CA HIS A 29 -10.12 -21.61 10.74
C HIS A 29 -8.59 -21.81 10.78
N GLY A 30 -7.84 -20.79 11.18
CA GLY A 30 -6.43 -20.91 11.56
C GLY A 30 -5.55 -19.73 11.16
N ALA A 31 -5.31 -18.83 12.12
CA ALA A 31 -4.31 -17.77 12.06
C ALA A 31 -2.87 -18.32 12.02
N PRO A 32 -1.86 -17.58 11.52
CA PRO A 32 -0.47 -18.01 11.65
C PRO A 32 0.23 -17.32 12.83
N THR A 33 0.73 -18.13 13.77
CA THR A 33 1.82 -17.79 14.69
C THR A 33 3.16 -18.16 14.05
N ALA A 34 4.11 -17.23 14.05
CA ALA A 34 5.49 -17.47 13.64
C ALA A 34 6.33 -18.07 14.79
N ARG A 35 7.14 -19.10 14.51
CA ARG A 35 8.44 -19.38 15.14
C ARG A 35 9.25 -20.46 14.38
N LEU A 36 10.44 -20.04 13.94
CA LEU A 36 11.76 -20.70 13.97
C LEU A 36 11.99 -22.14 13.45
N ASN A 37 12.74 -22.21 12.33
CA ASN A 37 13.88 -23.09 11.92
C ASN A 37 14.22 -24.37 12.73
N PRO A 38 14.74 -25.47 12.10
CA PRO A 38 16.11 -25.44 11.55
C PRO A 38 16.51 -26.37 10.36
N ARG A 39 17.57 -25.92 9.65
CA ARG A 39 18.77 -26.65 9.14
C ARG A 39 18.75 -27.47 7.83
N GLN A 40 19.85 -27.19 7.09
CA GLN A 40 20.61 -28.00 6.10
C GLN A 40 20.02 -28.09 4.68
N ALA A 41 20.77 -28.05 3.58
CA ALA A 41 22.15 -27.69 3.22
C ALA A 41 22.22 -27.78 1.67
N ALA A 42 23.22 -27.11 1.08
CA ALA A 42 23.87 -27.44 -0.20
C ALA A 42 23.24 -26.94 -1.54
N ASP A 43 24.12 -26.20 -2.23
CA ASP A 43 24.44 -26.22 -3.66
C ASP A 43 23.80 -25.24 -4.66
N GLU A 44 24.71 -24.65 -5.44
CA GLU A 44 24.68 -23.53 -6.38
C GLU A 44 23.80 -23.72 -7.62
N PRO A 45 23.58 -22.62 -8.39
CA PRO A 45 23.60 -22.73 -9.86
C PRO A 45 24.32 -21.49 -10.51
N PRO A 46 24.30 -21.29 -11.86
CA PRO A 46 25.40 -21.70 -12.72
C PRO A 46 26.00 -20.55 -13.58
N SER A 47 27.05 -20.92 -14.30
CA SER A 47 27.82 -20.22 -15.32
C SER A 47 27.05 -19.71 -16.55
N THR A 48 27.57 -18.64 -17.16
CA THR A 48 27.51 -18.42 -18.63
C THR A 48 28.85 -17.86 -19.17
N ASP A 49 29.39 -18.57 -20.16
CA ASP A 49 30.52 -18.32 -21.09
C ASP A 49 30.19 -17.16 -22.10
N PRO A 50 31.03 -16.71 -23.09
CA PRO A 50 32.04 -17.47 -23.86
C PRO A 50 33.36 -16.75 -24.28
N GLY A 51 34.33 -17.52 -24.78
CA GLY A 51 35.25 -17.04 -25.83
C GLY A 51 36.67 -17.62 -25.86
N GLU A 52 36.85 -18.73 -26.58
CA GLU A 52 38.10 -19.42 -26.86
C GLU A 52 39.07 -18.63 -27.78
N THR A 53 40.39 -18.77 -27.55
CA THR A 53 41.38 -18.93 -28.63
C THR A 53 42.45 -19.95 -28.21
N GLU A 54 42.67 -20.92 -29.09
CA GLU A 54 43.52 -22.11 -28.92
C GLU A 54 45.03 -21.79 -28.96
N THR A 55 45.83 -22.52 -28.16
CA THR A 55 47.07 -23.17 -28.63
C THR A 55 47.45 -24.38 -27.73
N LYS A 56 47.96 -25.43 -28.40
CA LYS A 56 48.26 -26.81 -27.95
C LYS A 56 49.30 -26.95 -26.79
N PRO A 57 49.39 -28.15 -26.16
CA PRO A 57 50.01 -28.37 -24.86
C PRO A 57 51.50 -28.76 -24.92
N MET A 58 52.25 -28.36 -23.89
CA MET A 58 53.58 -28.90 -23.59
C MET A 58 53.54 -29.55 -22.21
N ARG A 59 54.05 -30.79 -22.13
CA ARG A 59 54.14 -31.62 -20.92
C ARG A 59 54.92 -30.90 -19.82
N PRO A 60 54.56 -31.05 -18.51
CA PRO A 60 55.43 -30.60 -17.44
C PRO A 60 56.58 -31.59 -17.29
N ASP A 61 57.77 -31.07 -17.54
CA ASP A 61 59.04 -31.72 -17.30
C ASP A 61 59.29 -31.83 -15.80
N SER A 62 59.76 -33.00 -15.39
CA SER A 62 60.22 -33.29 -14.04
C SER A 62 61.45 -32.44 -13.72
N ALA A 63 61.28 -31.36 -12.96
CA ALA A 63 62.37 -30.59 -12.40
C ALA A 63 62.13 -30.33 -10.91
N ARG A 64 62.74 -31.21 -10.11
CA ARG A 64 63.52 -30.91 -8.91
C ARG A 64 62.93 -29.87 -7.97
N TYR A 65 62.42 -30.38 -6.85
CA TYR A 65 62.39 -29.72 -5.56
C TYR A 65 63.74 -29.01 -5.32
N ALA A 66 63.80 -27.70 -5.61
CA ALA A 66 64.90 -26.87 -5.20
C ALA A 66 64.78 -26.70 -3.69
N PRO A 67 65.76 -27.13 -2.88
CA PRO A 67 65.75 -26.82 -1.45
C PRO A 67 65.74 -25.29 -1.29
N GLN A 68 64.89 -24.80 -0.39
CA GLN A 68 64.96 -23.41 0.05
C GLN A 68 66.40 -23.08 0.43
N PRO A 69 66.93 -21.88 0.08
CA PRO A 69 68.27 -21.52 0.48
C PRO A 69 68.35 -21.55 2.00
N ALA A 70 69.31 -22.32 2.52
CA ALA A 70 69.65 -22.30 3.94
C ALA A 70 69.86 -20.85 4.41
N PRO A 71 69.51 -20.51 5.66
CA PRO A 71 69.78 -19.18 6.19
C PRO A 71 71.28 -18.89 6.01
N ARG A 72 71.59 -17.76 5.37
CA ARG A 72 72.98 -17.29 5.24
C ARG A 72 73.56 -17.20 6.65
N ALA A 73 74.52 -18.07 6.95
CA ALA A 73 75.36 -17.93 8.13
C ALA A 73 76.10 -16.60 8.00
N VAL A 74 75.71 -15.63 8.83
CA VAL A 74 76.54 -14.46 9.07
C VAL A 74 77.80 -15.00 9.73
N ASN A 75 78.93 -14.90 9.05
CA ASN A 75 80.23 -15.11 9.68
C ASN A 75 80.38 -14.04 10.77
N ALA A 76 80.05 -14.39 12.00
CA ALA A 76 80.55 -13.66 13.15
C ALA A 76 82.08 -13.78 13.11
N PRO A 77 82.86 -12.68 13.17
CA PRO A 77 84.25 -12.81 13.58
C PRO A 77 84.25 -13.54 14.92
N GLY A 78 85.21 -14.43 15.17
CA GLY A 78 85.29 -15.27 16.37
C GLY A 78 85.50 -14.48 17.66
N GLY A 79 84.52 -13.65 18.04
CA GLY A 79 84.48 -12.85 19.24
C GLY A 79 83.87 -13.62 20.40
N ALA A 80 84.36 -13.34 21.60
CA ALA A 80 83.73 -13.76 22.84
C ALA A 80 82.53 -12.86 23.13
N ILE A 81 81.37 -13.44 23.42
CA ILE A 81 80.19 -12.75 23.96
C ILE A 81 80.29 -12.80 25.49
N THR A 82 80.34 -11.64 26.13
CA THR A 82 80.37 -11.59 27.60
C THR A 82 78.96 -11.76 28.15
N CYS A 83 78.77 -12.76 29.02
CA CYS A 83 77.48 -12.97 29.67
C CYS A 83 77.16 -11.80 30.61
N PRO A 84 76.00 -11.13 30.49
CA PRO A 84 75.65 -9.99 31.32
C PRO A 84 75.28 -10.39 32.76
N GLU A 85 75.02 -11.67 33.02
CA GLU A 85 74.56 -12.15 34.33
C GLU A 85 75.72 -12.66 35.21
N CYS A 86 76.60 -13.52 34.66
CA CYS A 86 77.72 -14.10 35.42
C CYS A 86 79.11 -13.61 34.97
N GLY A 87 79.19 -12.78 33.93
CA GLY A 87 80.46 -12.25 33.40
C GLY A 87 81.30 -13.25 32.61
N MET A 88 80.87 -14.51 32.47
CA MET A 88 81.59 -15.52 31.71
C MET A 88 81.68 -15.15 30.23
N GLU A 89 82.89 -15.22 29.67
CA GLU A 89 83.13 -15.10 28.23
C GLU A 89 82.67 -16.38 27.50
N ASN A 90 81.82 -16.23 26.50
CA ASN A 90 81.27 -17.33 25.72
C ASN A 90 81.68 -17.18 24.26
N VAL A 91 82.26 -18.23 23.67
CA VAL A 91 82.67 -18.18 22.26
C VAL A 91 81.42 -18.13 21.36
N ALA A 92 81.29 -17.07 20.54
CA ALA A 92 80.18 -16.91 19.60
C ALA A 92 80.22 -17.89 18.42
N ALA A 93 81.41 -18.42 18.13
CA ALA A 93 81.62 -19.38 17.05
C ALA A 93 80.76 -20.64 17.25
N GLY A 94 79.97 -21.00 16.22
CA GLY A 94 79.06 -22.15 16.25
C GLY A 94 77.61 -21.83 16.68
N GLY A 95 77.23 -20.56 16.87
CA GLY A 95 75.83 -20.17 17.10
C GLY A 95 75.32 -20.41 18.53
N ARG A 96 76.21 -20.37 19.53
CA ARG A 96 75.87 -20.54 20.95
C ARG A 96 74.87 -19.46 21.40
N ARG A 97 73.66 -19.87 21.78
CA ARG A 97 72.56 -18.93 22.16
C ARG A 97 72.42 -18.67 23.66
N PHE A 98 73.05 -19.48 24.50
CA PHE A 98 72.96 -19.43 25.96
C PHE A 98 74.35 -19.54 26.59
N CYS A 99 74.52 -18.92 27.75
CA CYS A 99 75.74 -18.98 28.54
C CYS A 99 76.03 -20.43 28.97
N GLY A 100 77.27 -20.88 28.80
CA GLY A 100 77.69 -22.22 29.21
C GLY A 100 77.77 -22.45 30.71
N ASP A 101 77.74 -21.37 31.50
CA ASP A 101 77.86 -21.41 32.96
C ASP A 101 76.51 -21.19 33.66
N CYS A 102 75.88 -20.02 33.45
CA CYS A 102 74.60 -19.68 34.10
C CYS A 102 73.34 -19.93 33.26
N GLY A 103 73.48 -20.31 31.97
CA GLY A 103 72.33 -20.56 31.08
C GLY A 103 71.61 -19.31 30.54
N THR A 104 72.00 -18.09 30.91
CA THR A 104 71.39 -16.84 30.42
C THR A 104 71.52 -16.71 28.90
N SER A 105 70.47 -16.21 28.23
CA SER A 105 70.51 -15.99 26.78
C SER A 105 71.54 -14.92 26.42
N LEU A 106 72.36 -15.23 25.41
CA LEU A 106 73.44 -14.36 24.92
C LEU A 106 73.02 -13.52 23.72
N TRP A 107 71.77 -13.67 23.25
CA TRP A 107 71.24 -12.99 22.08
C TRP A 107 69.89 -12.39 22.40
N GLU A 108 69.68 -11.16 21.96
CA GLU A 108 68.41 -10.46 22.09
C GLU A 108 67.98 -9.82 20.77
N LYS A 109 66.70 -9.47 20.68
CA LYS A 109 66.14 -8.86 19.47
C LYS A 109 66.46 -7.37 19.46
N CYS A 110 67.00 -6.86 18.35
CA CYS A 110 67.17 -5.43 18.15
C CYS A 110 65.81 -4.70 18.28
N PRO A 111 65.67 -3.70 19.17
CA PRO A 111 64.40 -2.99 19.37
C PRO A 111 63.93 -2.17 18.17
N ARG A 112 64.75 -2.01 17.13
CA ARG A 112 64.45 -1.27 15.90
C ARG A 112 64.10 -2.17 14.72
N CYS A 113 64.90 -3.21 14.45
CA CYS A 113 64.73 -4.05 13.26
C CYS A 113 64.38 -5.51 13.54
N GLY A 114 64.43 -5.96 14.81
CA GLY A 114 64.10 -7.34 15.20
C GLY A 114 65.16 -8.39 14.84
N GLU A 115 66.32 -8.00 14.33
CA GLU A 115 67.44 -8.91 14.10
C GLU A 115 68.01 -9.40 15.43
N ASP A 116 68.53 -10.63 15.48
CA ASP A 116 69.23 -11.14 16.66
C ASP A 116 70.58 -10.43 16.81
N VAL A 117 70.82 -9.86 17.99
CA VAL A 117 72.04 -9.12 18.32
C VAL A 117 72.63 -9.71 19.61
N PRO A 118 73.96 -9.93 19.68
CA PRO A 118 74.62 -10.31 20.92
C PRO A 118 74.38 -9.27 22.02
N VAL A 119 74.19 -9.75 23.25
CA VAL A 119 73.84 -8.90 24.42
C VAL A 119 74.94 -7.90 24.83
N ASP A 120 76.17 -8.07 24.34
CA ASP A 120 77.33 -7.21 24.60
C ASP A 120 77.65 -6.21 23.47
N GLU A 121 76.94 -6.28 22.34
CA GLU A 121 77.04 -5.27 21.28
C GLU A 121 76.35 -3.96 21.66
N HIS A 122 76.88 -2.83 21.18
CA HIS A 122 76.33 -1.49 21.43
C HIS A 122 75.49 -0.96 20.25
N PHE A 123 75.76 -1.47 19.04
CA PHE A 123 75.08 -1.10 17.80
C PHE A 123 74.62 -2.35 17.06
N CYS A 124 73.45 -2.30 16.44
CA CYS A 124 72.95 -3.41 15.63
C CYS A 124 73.74 -3.53 14.32
N GLY A 125 74.39 -4.67 14.10
CA GLY A 125 75.11 -4.96 12.85
C GLY A 125 74.26 -4.97 11.57
N HIS A 126 72.94 -5.10 11.67
CA HIS A 126 72.03 -5.09 10.52
C HIS A 126 71.48 -3.70 10.16
N CYS A 127 70.93 -2.98 11.15
CA CYS A 127 70.26 -1.68 10.90
C CYS A 127 71.04 -0.45 11.40
N GLY A 128 72.20 -0.64 12.03
CA GLY A 128 73.07 0.44 12.53
C GLY A 128 72.56 1.18 13.76
N ALA A 129 71.48 0.73 14.39
CA ALA A 129 70.88 1.44 15.53
C ALA A 129 71.71 1.29 16.81
N ASN A 130 71.84 2.39 17.58
CA ASN A 130 72.35 2.33 18.95
C ASN A 130 71.32 1.61 19.83
N LEU A 131 71.70 0.45 20.38
CA LEU A 131 70.78 -0.43 21.12
C LEU A 131 70.34 0.21 22.44
N GLY A 132 71.24 0.92 23.14
CA GLY A 132 70.93 1.60 24.40
C GLY A 132 69.94 2.76 24.22
N GLU A 133 70.13 3.57 23.18
CA GLU A 133 69.17 4.64 22.81
C GLU A 133 67.83 4.07 22.34
N SER A 134 67.87 2.99 21.55
CA SER A 134 66.66 2.31 21.06
C SER A 134 65.84 1.74 22.21
N VAL A 135 66.47 1.12 23.22
CA VAL A 135 65.78 0.63 24.42
C VAL A 135 65.18 1.79 25.23
N ARG A 136 65.90 2.89 25.44
CA ARG A 136 65.36 4.08 26.14
C ARG A 136 64.15 4.67 25.42
N ALA A 137 64.21 4.78 24.09
CA ALA A 137 63.09 5.23 23.27
C ALA A 137 61.89 4.29 23.38
N GLN A 138 62.11 2.96 23.37
CA GLN A 138 61.04 1.98 23.56
C GLN A 138 60.41 2.07 24.97
N ILE A 139 61.21 2.23 26.02
CA ILE A 139 60.69 2.44 27.39
C ILE A 139 59.77 3.66 27.42
N HIS A 140 60.22 4.79 26.86
CA HIS A 140 59.41 6.01 26.79
C HIS A 140 58.09 5.79 26.03
N ASN A 141 58.14 5.08 24.89
CA ASN A 141 56.94 4.73 24.12
C ASN A 141 55.98 3.83 24.91
N ILE A 142 56.50 2.88 25.69
CA ILE A 142 55.69 2.01 26.54
C ILE A 142 55.01 2.83 27.65
N GLU A 143 55.73 3.74 28.30
CA GLU A 143 55.17 4.62 29.33
C GLU A 143 54.05 5.50 28.78
N LEU A 144 54.24 6.09 27.59
CA LEU A 144 53.20 6.82 26.88
C LEU A 144 52.00 5.93 26.53
N GLY A 145 52.24 4.70 26.09
CA GLY A 145 51.21 3.71 25.80
C GLY A 145 50.41 3.32 27.04
N LEU A 146 51.07 3.09 28.17
CA LEU A 146 50.42 2.81 29.46
C LEU A 146 49.56 4.00 29.90
N ALA A 147 50.09 5.22 29.84
CA ALA A 147 49.33 6.44 30.15
C ALA A 147 48.10 6.61 29.23
N LYS A 148 48.24 6.28 27.93
CA LYS A 148 47.11 6.26 26.99
C LYS A 148 46.06 5.22 27.38
N ALA A 149 46.47 4.00 27.71
CA ALA A 149 45.57 2.93 28.13
C ALA A 149 44.77 3.33 29.40
N LEU A 150 45.42 3.97 30.38
CA LEU A 150 44.74 4.50 31.57
C LEU A 150 43.64 5.50 31.21
N ARG A 151 43.92 6.44 30.29
CA ARG A 151 42.93 7.41 29.82
C ARG A 151 41.77 6.74 29.09
N LEU A 152 42.05 5.77 28.22
CA LEU A 152 41.04 5.02 27.50
C LEU A 152 40.12 4.25 28.46
N GLU A 153 40.68 3.68 29.51
CA GLU A 153 39.91 2.99 30.55
C GLU A 153 39.00 3.93 31.33
N THR A 154 39.47 5.13 31.71
CA THR A 154 38.58 6.15 32.35
C THR A 154 37.41 6.56 31.46
N LYS A 155 37.58 6.41 30.14
CA LYS A 155 36.55 6.65 29.13
C LYS A 155 35.76 5.40 28.76
N HIS A 156 35.98 4.26 29.40
CA HIS A 156 35.35 2.98 29.08
C HIS A 156 35.63 2.46 27.65
N GLN A 157 36.70 2.93 27.01
CA GLN A 157 37.15 2.48 25.68
C GLN A 157 38.05 1.24 25.80
N TYR A 158 37.48 0.15 26.32
CA TYR A 158 38.24 -1.07 26.68
C TYR A 158 38.90 -1.75 25.47
N SER A 159 38.24 -1.81 24.32
CA SER A 159 38.78 -2.42 23.09
C SER A 159 40.05 -1.72 22.59
N GLU A 160 40.05 -0.39 22.60
CA GLU A 160 41.22 0.44 22.26
C GLU A 160 42.33 0.27 23.30
N ALA A 161 41.99 0.26 24.59
CA ALA A 161 42.95 0.05 25.67
C ALA A 161 43.62 -1.33 25.56
N ILE A 162 42.86 -2.38 25.26
CA ILE A 162 43.36 -3.73 25.01
C ILE A 162 44.30 -3.75 23.81
N THR A 163 43.98 -3.04 22.73
CA THR A 163 44.84 -2.96 21.54
C THR A 163 46.20 -2.33 21.88
N VAL A 164 46.20 -1.22 22.62
CA VAL A 164 47.43 -0.54 23.07
C VAL A 164 48.25 -1.44 24.01
N LEU A 165 47.61 -2.09 24.99
CA LEU A 165 48.31 -2.95 25.94
C LEU A 165 48.81 -4.25 25.28
N SER A 166 48.06 -4.81 24.34
CA SER A 166 48.44 -6.04 23.63
C SER A 166 49.64 -5.84 22.71
N SER A 167 49.85 -4.63 22.15
CA SER A 167 51.06 -4.35 21.37
C SER A 167 52.30 -4.27 22.25
N ILE A 168 52.18 -3.72 23.46
CA ILE A 168 53.26 -3.67 24.45
C ILE A 168 53.61 -5.08 24.94
N VAL A 169 52.61 -5.92 25.25
CA VAL A 169 52.82 -7.29 25.76
C VAL A 169 53.54 -8.20 24.76
N LYS A 170 53.45 -7.92 23.46
CA LYS A 170 54.14 -8.69 22.41
C LYS A 170 55.64 -8.39 22.30
N MET A 171 56.13 -7.33 22.95
CA MET A 171 57.55 -6.94 22.85
C MET A 171 58.44 -7.96 23.56
N GLN A 172 59.53 -8.36 22.91
CA GLN A 172 60.49 -9.32 23.43
C GLN A 172 61.85 -8.63 23.66
N HIS A 173 62.17 -8.32 24.92
CA HIS A 173 63.49 -7.84 25.31
C HIS A 173 63.69 -7.98 26.83
N SER A 174 64.87 -8.45 27.22
CA SER A 174 65.34 -8.57 28.62
C SER A 174 65.07 -7.30 29.46
N ARG A 175 65.58 -6.14 28.99
CA ARG A 175 65.47 -4.81 29.61
C ARG A 175 64.05 -4.23 29.67
N LEU A 176 63.10 -4.77 28.90
CA LEU A 176 61.71 -4.31 28.89
C LEU A 176 60.79 -5.16 29.79
N LYS A 177 61.29 -6.27 30.36
CA LYS A 177 60.51 -7.25 31.11
C LYS A 177 59.58 -6.63 32.18
N GLN A 178 60.11 -5.73 33.02
CA GLN A 178 59.33 -5.07 34.07
C GLN A 178 58.16 -4.24 33.49
N TYR A 179 58.35 -3.58 32.35
CA TYR A 179 57.32 -2.77 31.71
C TYR A 179 56.27 -3.64 31.01
N VAL A 180 56.71 -4.74 30.39
CA VAL A 180 55.82 -5.76 29.81
C VAL A 180 54.96 -6.40 30.89
N GLU A 181 55.52 -6.76 32.05
CA GLU A 181 54.77 -7.30 33.19
C GLU A 181 53.71 -6.31 33.71
N LYS A 182 54.06 -5.02 33.85
CA LYS A 182 53.08 -3.96 34.20
C LYS A 182 51.95 -3.87 33.17
N ALA A 183 52.28 -3.90 31.87
CA ALA A 183 51.28 -3.87 30.81
C ALA A 183 50.38 -5.11 30.82
N GLN A 184 50.94 -6.28 31.14
CA GLN A 184 50.23 -7.55 31.23
C GLN A 184 49.24 -7.56 32.41
N GLN A 185 49.64 -7.06 33.58
CA GLN A 185 48.74 -6.86 34.73
C GLN A 185 47.60 -5.91 34.38
N ARG A 186 47.90 -4.79 33.72
CA ARG A 186 46.85 -3.84 33.30
C ARG A 186 45.92 -4.43 32.26
N LEU A 187 46.44 -5.22 31.32
CA LEU A 187 45.64 -5.89 30.28
C LEU A 187 44.64 -6.87 30.91
N GLN A 188 45.04 -7.61 31.94
CA GLN A 188 44.13 -8.48 32.69
C GLN A 188 43.01 -7.67 33.37
N HIS A 189 43.36 -6.56 34.02
CA HIS A 189 42.38 -5.66 34.64
C HIS A 189 41.38 -5.10 33.61
N VAL A 190 41.86 -4.56 32.50
CA VAL A 190 41.01 -3.98 31.44
C VAL A 190 40.07 -5.03 30.83
N ARG A 191 40.54 -6.26 30.62
CA ARG A 191 39.69 -7.37 30.15
C ARG A 191 38.64 -7.77 31.18
N HIS A 192 38.99 -7.79 32.46
CA HIS A 192 38.05 -8.06 33.54
C HIS A 192 36.93 -7.01 33.59
N GLU A 193 37.30 -5.73 33.54
CA GLU A 193 36.33 -4.63 33.53
C GLU A 193 35.44 -4.65 32.27
N GLN A 194 36.01 -4.97 31.09
CA GLN A 194 35.22 -5.16 29.88
C GLN A 194 34.15 -6.26 30.07
N GLY A 195 34.54 -7.46 30.53
CA GLY A 195 33.61 -8.56 30.75
C GLY A 195 32.60 -8.31 31.88
N ARG A 196 32.94 -7.47 32.86
CA ARG A 196 31.99 -6.97 33.87
C ARG A 196 30.91 -6.11 33.21
N TRP A 197 31.30 -5.13 32.39
CA TRP A 197 30.33 -4.28 31.71
C TRP A 197 29.51 -5.01 30.65
N GLU A 198 30.08 -6.00 29.95
CA GLU A 198 29.33 -6.85 29.03
C GLU A 198 28.16 -7.58 29.74
N ARG A 199 28.39 -8.12 30.94
CA ARG A 199 27.33 -8.74 31.75
C ARG A 199 26.27 -7.76 32.23
N ILE A 200 26.70 -6.58 32.71
CA ILE A 200 25.78 -5.51 33.12
C ILE A 200 24.91 -5.06 31.94
N ALA A 201 25.53 -4.92 30.76
CA ALA A 201 24.85 -4.50 29.55
C ALA A 201 23.81 -5.52 29.07
N GLU A 202 24.14 -6.82 29.14
CA GLU A 202 23.20 -7.90 28.79
C GLU A 202 21.98 -7.91 29.74
N GLU A 203 22.21 -7.88 31.05
CA GLU A 203 21.12 -7.88 32.05
C GLU A 203 20.24 -6.63 31.91
N ALA A 204 20.85 -5.45 31.70
CA ALA A 204 20.10 -4.22 31.49
C ALA A 204 19.31 -4.24 30.17
N TYR A 205 19.85 -4.85 29.12
CA TYR A 205 19.17 -5.01 27.84
C TYR A 205 17.93 -5.91 27.95
N GLU A 206 18.03 -7.04 28.67
CA GLU A 206 16.88 -7.93 28.93
C GLU A 206 15.78 -7.20 29.72
N LYS A 207 16.14 -6.52 30.81
CA LYS A 207 15.19 -5.74 31.62
C LYS A 207 14.56 -4.59 30.83
N ALA A 208 15.33 -3.93 29.96
CA ALA A 208 14.80 -2.88 29.11
C ALA A 208 13.77 -3.43 28.10
N HIS A 209 14.00 -4.62 27.53
CA HIS A 209 13.01 -5.29 26.68
C HIS A 209 11.73 -5.64 27.44
N GLU A 210 11.85 -6.12 28.67
CA GLU A 210 10.69 -6.36 29.54
C GLU A 210 9.92 -5.07 29.78
N ALA A 211 10.60 -3.97 30.15
CA ALA A 211 9.98 -2.66 30.32
C ALA A 211 9.28 -2.16 29.05
N VAL A 212 9.89 -2.33 27.87
CA VAL A 212 9.29 -2.00 26.57
C VAL A 212 8.02 -2.83 26.31
N SER A 213 8.04 -4.13 26.66
CA SER A 213 6.86 -5.00 26.52
C SER A 213 5.69 -4.57 27.40
N LEU A 214 6.01 -3.93 28.54
CA LEU A 214 5.05 -3.32 29.46
C LEU A 214 4.71 -1.86 29.11
N TYR A 215 5.23 -1.35 27.99
CA TYR A 215 5.08 0.04 27.52
C TYR A 215 5.65 1.09 28.48
N ASP A 216 6.60 0.71 29.33
CA ASP A 216 7.32 1.62 30.22
C ASP A 216 8.62 2.10 29.56
N TYR A 217 8.48 3.04 28.63
CA TYR A 217 9.61 3.59 27.90
C TYR A 217 10.56 4.37 28.78
N ARG A 218 10.07 4.97 29.87
CA ARG A 218 10.89 5.76 30.79
C ARG A 218 11.86 4.85 31.55
N GLU A 219 11.37 3.71 32.03
CA GLU A 219 12.21 2.73 32.71
C GLU A 219 13.23 2.08 31.75
N ALA A 220 12.80 1.75 30.53
CA ALA A 220 13.71 1.24 29.51
C ALA A 220 14.86 2.22 29.19
N ILE A 221 14.55 3.51 29.04
CA ILE A 221 15.57 4.56 28.82
C ILE A 221 16.54 4.59 30.01
N ARG A 222 16.03 4.61 31.25
CA ARG A 222 16.86 4.64 32.46
C ARG A 222 17.87 3.49 32.50
N LEU A 223 17.40 2.26 32.27
CA LEU A 223 18.24 1.05 32.28
C LEU A 223 19.33 1.08 31.21
N LEU A 224 19.02 1.56 30.00
CA LEU A 224 19.98 1.61 28.90
C LEU A 224 20.97 2.79 29.02
N GLU A 225 20.54 3.92 29.60
CA GLU A 225 21.39 5.08 29.82
C GLU A 225 22.43 4.87 30.93
N GLU A 226 22.15 3.99 31.90
CA GLU A 226 23.11 3.57 32.94
C GLU A 226 24.37 2.91 32.36
N ILE A 227 24.28 2.33 31.16
CA ILE A 227 25.43 1.76 30.44
C ILE A 227 26.22 2.90 29.79
N PRO A 228 27.54 3.04 30.03
CA PRO A 228 28.36 4.05 29.38
C PRO A 228 28.34 3.92 27.85
N ALA A 229 28.22 5.04 27.14
CA ALA A 229 28.07 5.05 25.68
C ALA A 229 29.12 4.22 24.91
N PRO A 230 30.43 4.21 25.27
CA PRO A 230 31.44 3.41 24.59
C PRO A 230 31.28 1.89 24.74
N VAL A 231 30.49 1.45 25.72
CA VAL A 231 30.24 0.02 26.01
C VAL A 231 28.88 -0.45 25.47
N ARG A 232 28.03 0.47 24.99
CA ARG A 232 26.74 0.11 24.40
C ARG A 232 26.96 -0.60 23.07
N SER A 233 26.48 -1.84 22.98
CA SER A 233 26.43 -2.59 21.73
C SER A 233 25.49 -1.93 20.71
N ALA A 234 25.62 -2.26 19.43
CA ALA A 234 24.73 -1.74 18.39
C ALA A 234 23.23 -2.03 18.68
N PRO A 235 22.83 -3.22 19.16
CA PRO A 235 21.45 -3.48 19.60
C PRO A 235 20.97 -2.53 20.70
N ILE A 236 21.80 -2.25 21.72
CA ILE A 236 21.47 -1.33 22.81
C ILE A 236 21.28 0.09 22.29
N GLN A 237 22.16 0.56 21.40
CA GLN A 237 22.05 1.89 20.81
C GLN A 237 20.77 2.05 19.98
N SER A 238 20.46 1.06 19.14
CA SER A 238 19.23 1.03 18.35
C SER A 238 17.98 1.04 19.22
N LEU A 239 17.94 0.17 20.25
CA LEU A 239 16.81 0.12 21.19
C LEU A 239 16.65 1.44 21.94
N LEU A 240 17.74 2.01 22.46
CA LEU A 240 17.72 3.30 23.17
C LEU A 240 17.14 4.42 22.28
N HIS A 241 17.59 4.51 21.03
CA HIS A 241 17.07 5.48 20.08
C HIS A 241 15.58 5.31 19.83
N GLU A 242 15.13 4.06 19.63
CA GLU A 242 13.73 3.73 19.43
C GLU A 242 12.86 4.12 20.63
N VAL A 243 13.26 3.73 21.86
CA VAL A 243 12.47 4.03 23.06
C VAL A 243 12.46 5.51 23.40
N GLN A 244 13.56 6.24 23.17
CA GLN A 244 13.61 7.69 23.31
C GLN A 244 12.65 8.38 22.33
N GLY A 245 12.59 7.89 21.08
CA GLY A 245 11.64 8.38 20.08
C GLY A 245 10.19 8.18 20.52
N ARG A 246 9.84 6.97 20.96
CA ARG A 246 8.49 6.65 21.46
C ARG A 246 8.11 7.45 22.70
N HIS A 247 9.02 7.59 23.68
CA HIS A 247 8.80 8.38 24.89
C HIS A 247 8.52 9.85 24.56
N LYS A 248 9.35 10.46 23.71
CA LYS A 248 9.16 11.85 23.28
C LYS A 248 7.83 12.05 22.55
N GLU A 249 7.42 11.08 21.75
CA GLU A 249 6.12 11.11 21.09
C GLU A 249 4.97 11.09 22.10
N VAL A 250 5.04 10.22 23.11
CA VAL A 250 4.06 10.19 24.22
C VAL A 250 4.00 11.55 24.92
N GLU A 251 5.12 12.14 25.29
CA GLU A 251 5.17 13.46 25.94
C GLU A 251 4.55 14.57 25.07
N THR A 252 4.84 14.54 23.76
CA THR A 252 4.31 15.51 22.80
C THR A 252 2.80 15.40 22.70
N GLN A 253 2.29 14.18 22.52
CA GLN A 253 0.86 13.91 22.42
C GLN A 253 0.12 14.22 23.74
N GLU A 254 0.75 13.97 24.89
CA GLU A 254 0.18 14.31 26.18
C GLU A 254 0.07 15.83 26.37
N ALA A 255 1.12 16.59 26.00
CA ALA A 255 1.11 18.05 26.05
C ALA A 255 0.03 18.63 25.11
N GLU A 256 -0.08 18.09 23.90
CA GLU A 256 -1.11 18.48 22.93
C GLU A 256 -2.52 18.21 23.47
N LEU A 257 -2.75 17.03 24.06
CA LEU A 257 -4.02 16.69 24.68
C LEU A 257 -4.40 17.68 25.79
N ARG A 258 -3.45 18.03 26.65
CA ARG A 258 -3.65 19.01 27.73
C ARG A 258 -3.98 20.40 27.16
N GLY A 259 -3.30 20.83 26.09
CA GLY A 259 -3.56 22.09 25.40
C GLY A 259 -4.97 22.16 24.81
N ILE A 260 -5.38 21.12 24.07
CA ILE A 260 -6.73 21.01 23.49
C ILE A 260 -7.82 21.02 24.56
N GLN A 261 -7.57 20.40 25.72
CA GLN A 261 -8.49 20.43 26.84
C GLN A 261 -8.66 21.84 27.42
N ALA A 262 -7.57 22.62 27.54
CA ALA A 262 -7.61 23.99 28.02
C ALA A 262 -8.41 24.90 27.06
N GLU A 263 -8.25 24.68 25.76
CA GLU A 263 -8.91 25.45 24.70
C GLU A 263 -10.33 24.93 24.36
N LYS A 264 -10.78 23.85 25.02
CA LYS A 264 -12.10 23.22 24.83
C LYS A 264 -12.37 22.74 23.39
N ARG A 265 -11.33 22.41 22.61
CA ARG A 265 -11.44 21.92 21.23
C ARG A 265 -11.81 20.44 21.15
N THR A 266 -13.05 20.12 21.54
CA THR A 266 -13.54 18.73 21.72
C THR A 266 -13.54 17.83 20.48
N ALA A 267 -13.42 18.38 19.27
CA ALA A 267 -13.37 17.59 18.04
C ALA A 267 -12.01 16.91 17.81
N GLU A 268 -10.94 17.49 18.34
CA GLU A 268 -9.55 17.06 18.07
C GLU A 268 -9.03 16.05 19.12
N ILE A 269 -9.77 15.85 20.20
CA ILE A 269 -9.37 14.96 21.32
C ILE A 269 -9.26 13.49 20.88
N GLY A 270 -10.18 13.01 20.04
CA GLY A 270 -10.30 11.59 19.71
C GLY A 270 -9.03 11.00 19.07
N PRO A 271 -8.50 11.59 17.98
CA PRO A 271 -7.28 11.11 17.34
C PRO A 271 -6.06 11.03 18.27
N ILE A 272 -5.89 12.01 19.17
CA ILE A 272 -4.77 12.04 20.11
C ILE A 272 -4.91 10.97 21.19
N VAL A 273 -6.13 10.75 21.70
CA VAL A 273 -6.41 9.65 22.64
C VAL A 273 -6.07 8.31 22.01
N GLU A 274 -6.49 8.08 20.75
CA GLU A 274 -6.14 6.84 20.02
C GLU A 274 -4.63 6.69 19.80
N ARG A 275 -3.93 7.77 19.45
CA ARG A 275 -2.47 7.73 19.27
C ARG A 275 -1.77 7.39 20.58
N LEU A 276 -2.13 8.03 21.68
CA LEU A 276 -1.58 7.78 23.01
C LEU A 276 -1.84 6.33 23.47
N LEU A 277 -3.04 5.80 23.27
CA LEU A 277 -3.36 4.43 23.70
C LEU A 277 -2.72 3.36 22.82
N ARG A 278 -2.39 3.69 21.56
CA ARG A 278 -1.57 2.82 20.71
C ARG A 278 -0.12 2.77 21.17
N LEU A 279 0.43 3.92 21.59
CA LEU A 279 1.79 4.02 22.13
C LEU A 279 1.87 3.41 23.54
N GLN A 280 0.87 3.63 24.38
CA GLN A 280 0.83 3.14 25.75
C GLN A 280 -0.61 2.78 26.13
N PRO A 281 -1.02 1.51 26.00
CA PRO A 281 -2.40 1.07 26.25
C PRO A 281 -2.92 1.40 27.65
N ASN A 282 -2.04 1.50 28.63
CA ASN A 282 -2.39 1.80 30.02
C ASN A 282 -2.23 3.29 30.38
N HIS A 283 -2.12 4.19 29.39
CA HIS A 283 -1.92 5.62 29.62
C HIS A 283 -3.12 6.25 30.36
N ALA A 284 -2.91 6.61 31.63
CA ALA A 284 -3.97 6.98 32.56
C ALA A 284 -4.78 8.20 32.11
N LEU A 285 -4.10 9.26 31.63
CA LEU A 285 -4.79 10.48 31.17
C LEU A 285 -5.65 10.19 29.95
N ALA A 286 -5.10 9.50 28.93
CA ALA A 286 -5.80 9.22 27.69
C ALA A 286 -7.06 8.37 27.93
N ARG A 287 -6.97 7.31 28.76
CA ARG A 287 -8.12 6.50 29.17
C ARG A 287 -9.21 7.35 29.85
N LYS A 288 -8.82 8.17 30.83
CA LYS A 288 -9.75 9.03 31.58
C LYS A 288 -10.47 10.02 30.66
N VAL A 289 -9.74 10.61 29.71
CA VAL A 289 -10.29 11.57 28.75
C VAL A 289 -11.21 10.88 27.74
N GLY A 290 -10.81 9.73 27.21
CA GLY A 290 -11.63 8.92 26.32
C GLY A 290 -12.97 8.54 26.93
N VAL A 291 -12.97 8.03 28.16
CA VAL A 291 -14.19 7.67 28.92
C VAL A 291 -15.09 8.90 29.13
N ARG A 292 -14.52 10.02 29.58
CA ARG A 292 -15.29 11.26 29.76
C ARG A 292 -15.91 11.75 28.46
N MET A 293 -15.15 11.70 27.37
CA MET A 293 -15.62 12.10 26.04
C MET A 293 -16.76 11.21 25.57
N ARG A 294 -16.63 9.89 25.73
CA ARG A 294 -17.71 8.93 25.47
C ARG A 294 -18.97 9.29 26.23
N ASP A 295 -18.90 9.41 27.54
CA ASP A 295 -20.09 9.64 28.39
C ASP A 295 -20.80 10.96 28.00
N GLN A 296 -20.04 12.00 27.68
CA GLN A 296 -20.59 13.26 27.18
C GLN A 296 -21.26 13.15 25.80
N LEU A 297 -20.66 12.38 24.89
CA LEU A 297 -21.22 12.17 23.55
C LEU A 297 -22.46 11.29 23.59
N VAL A 298 -22.46 10.24 24.40
CA VAL A 298 -23.63 9.38 24.65
C VAL A 298 -24.78 10.20 25.20
N ALA A 299 -24.57 10.98 26.26
CA ALA A 299 -25.63 11.81 26.84
C ALA A 299 -26.21 12.84 25.85
N LYS A 300 -25.40 13.35 24.90
CA LYS A 300 -25.87 14.23 23.83
C LYS A 300 -26.63 13.44 22.74
N ALA A 301 -26.14 12.26 22.37
CA ALA A 301 -26.76 11.39 21.39
C ALA A 301 -28.14 10.90 21.87
N GLU A 302 -28.28 10.50 23.14
CA GLU A 302 -29.55 10.10 23.74
C GLU A 302 -30.60 11.21 23.66
N LYS A 303 -30.21 12.47 23.91
CA LYS A 303 -31.10 13.64 23.71
C LYS A 303 -31.53 13.79 22.25
N LYS A 304 -30.62 13.56 21.30
CA LYS A 304 -30.92 13.61 19.86
C LYS A 304 -31.83 12.47 19.42
N ILE A 305 -31.62 11.26 19.96
CA ILE A 305 -32.50 10.09 19.75
C ILE A 305 -33.91 10.39 20.30
N ALA A 306 -34.01 10.93 21.52
CA ALA A 306 -35.28 11.34 22.11
C ALA A 306 -36.01 12.40 21.25
N ALA A 307 -35.24 13.33 20.66
CA ALA A 307 -35.72 14.36 19.75
C ALA A 307 -35.96 13.88 18.30
N ARG A 308 -35.75 12.58 18.00
CA ARG A 308 -35.89 11.98 16.66
C ARG A 308 -34.90 12.48 15.61
N CYS A 309 -33.80 13.07 16.04
CA CYS A 309 -32.67 13.47 15.19
C CYS A 309 -31.63 12.34 15.11
N PHE A 310 -31.98 11.22 14.49
CA PHE A 310 -31.14 10.01 14.48
C PHE A 310 -29.80 10.20 13.73
N ASP A 311 -29.79 10.96 12.65
CA ASP A 311 -28.56 11.27 11.90
C ASP A 311 -27.55 12.04 12.77
N GLU A 312 -28.03 13.06 13.50
CA GLU A 312 -27.20 13.85 14.41
C GLU A 312 -26.71 13.01 15.60
N ALA A 313 -27.55 12.13 16.13
CA ALA A 313 -27.16 11.19 17.17
C ALA A 313 -26.04 10.26 16.68
N LEU A 314 -26.19 9.69 15.48
CA LEU A 314 -25.19 8.82 14.87
C LEU A 314 -23.85 9.55 14.66
N GLN A 315 -23.89 10.79 14.19
CA GLN A 315 -22.68 11.62 14.03
C GLN A 315 -21.96 11.86 15.36
N LEU A 316 -22.70 12.06 16.46
CA LEU A 316 -22.11 12.21 17.79
C LEU A 316 -21.47 10.90 18.27
N LEU A 317 -22.15 9.77 18.11
CA LEU A 317 -21.67 8.46 18.54
C LEU A 317 -20.42 8.02 17.76
N ARG A 318 -20.36 8.30 16.46
CA ARG A 318 -19.17 8.01 15.62
C ARG A 318 -17.92 8.80 16.00
N ARG A 319 -18.05 9.84 16.84
CA ARG A 319 -16.89 10.60 17.37
C ARG A 319 -16.30 9.96 18.61
N ILE A 320 -16.94 8.94 19.19
CA ILE A 320 -16.39 8.20 20.33
C ILE A 320 -15.12 7.48 19.86
N PRO A 321 -13.97 7.67 20.53
CA PRO A 321 -12.75 6.95 20.19
C PRO A 321 -12.96 5.43 20.32
N PRO A 322 -12.53 4.61 19.34
CA PRO A 322 -12.63 3.15 19.42
C PRO A 322 -12.15 2.54 20.74
N SER A 323 -11.05 3.07 21.29
CA SER A 323 -10.48 2.66 22.58
C SER A 323 -11.36 2.94 23.81
N ALA A 324 -12.33 3.84 23.68
CA ALA A 324 -13.30 4.17 24.72
C ALA A 324 -14.64 3.46 24.51
N THR A 325 -14.85 2.83 23.36
CA THR A 325 -16.09 2.15 23.00
C THR A 325 -16.36 0.95 23.93
N THR A 326 -17.63 0.76 24.23
CA THR A 326 -18.20 -0.34 25.02
C THR A 326 -19.30 -1.04 24.22
N ALA A 327 -19.67 -2.25 24.63
CA ALA A 327 -20.75 -3.00 24.00
C ALA A 327 -22.06 -2.20 23.98
N GLU A 328 -22.37 -1.45 25.04
CA GLU A 328 -23.56 -0.61 25.14
C GLU A 328 -23.51 0.54 24.13
N THR A 329 -22.36 1.21 23.98
CA THR A 329 -22.21 2.30 23.01
C THR A 329 -22.19 1.82 21.56
N GLU A 330 -21.67 0.63 21.30
CA GLU A 330 -21.75 -0.02 19.99
C GLU A 330 -23.20 -0.34 19.63
N ALA A 331 -23.94 -0.97 20.54
CA ALA A 331 -25.35 -1.26 20.36
C ALA A 331 -26.15 0.03 20.10
N LEU A 332 -25.91 1.09 20.88
CA LEU A 332 -26.54 2.39 20.68
C LEU A 332 -26.20 3.02 19.32
N THR A 333 -24.96 2.86 18.85
CA THR A 333 -24.52 3.35 17.53
C THR A 333 -25.21 2.60 16.40
N LEU A 334 -25.32 1.28 16.51
CA LEU A 334 -26.03 0.44 15.55
C LEU A 334 -27.53 0.78 15.51
N ASP A 335 -28.15 0.93 16.68
CA ASP A 335 -29.55 1.34 16.80
C ASP A 335 -29.80 2.71 16.15
N ALA A 336 -28.95 3.70 16.42
CA ALA A 336 -29.04 5.02 15.81
C ALA A 336 -28.83 4.98 14.29
N ALA A 337 -27.88 4.16 13.81
CA ALA A 337 -27.60 3.98 12.38
C ALA A 337 -28.78 3.35 11.64
N GLU A 338 -29.40 2.32 12.23
CA GLU A 338 -30.58 1.67 11.69
C GLU A 338 -31.74 2.67 11.59
N LEU A 339 -32.05 3.38 12.68
CA LEU A 339 -33.16 4.34 12.70
C LEU A 339 -32.93 5.49 11.71
N SER A 340 -31.70 5.99 11.61
CA SER A 340 -31.27 6.96 10.60
C SER A 340 -31.55 6.45 9.19
N ALA A 341 -31.06 5.26 8.84
CA ALA A 341 -31.22 4.69 7.50
C ALA A 341 -32.70 4.43 7.15
N LEU A 342 -33.46 3.89 8.10
CA LEU A 342 -34.88 3.64 7.92
C LEU A 342 -35.68 4.93 7.72
N CYS A 343 -35.43 5.96 8.55
CA CYS A 343 -36.07 7.27 8.39
C CYS A 343 -35.67 7.95 7.07
N TRP A 344 -34.40 7.85 6.67
CA TRP A 344 -33.95 8.37 5.39
C TRP A 344 -34.69 7.70 4.23
N HIS A 345 -34.75 6.36 4.22
CA HIS A 345 -35.44 5.60 3.19
C HIS A 345 -36.93 5.94 3.12
N ALA A 346 -37.60 6.03 4.27
CA ALA A 346 -39.01 6.37 4.35
C ALA A 346 -39.32 7.78 3.80
N ASN A 347 -38.42 8.75 4.02
CA ASN A 347 -38.62 10.13 3.58
C ASN A 347 -38.16 10.41 2.15
N HIS A 348 -37.19 9.65 1.63
CA HIS A 348 -36.57 9.92 0.33
C HIS A 348 -36.92 8.90 -0.75
N SER A 349 -37.65 7.83 -0.43
CA SER A 349 -38.11 6.90 -1.46
C SER A 349 -39.01 7.62 -2.46
N GLN A 350 -38.65 7.49 -3.74
CA GLN A 350 -39.42 8.07 -4.83
C GLN A 350 -40.59 7.19 -5.23
N TYR A 351 -40.63 5.92 -4.83
CA TYR A 351 -41.59 4.94 -5.33
C TYR A 351 -42.19 4.09 -4.20
N VAL A 352 -43.38 3.54 -4.46
CA VAL A 352 -44.07 2.63 -3.54
C VAL A 352 -43.71 1.18 -3.90
N ASP A 353 -42.69 0.64 -3.24
CA ASP A 353 -42.23 -0.73 -3.40
C ASP A 353 -42.27 -1.53 -2.09
N ASP A 354 -41.86 -2.81 -2.15
CA ASP A 354 -41.82 -3.70 -1.00
C ASP A 354 -40.68 -3.36 -0.02
N SER A 355 -39.62 -2.71 -0.47
CA SER A 355 -38.52 -2.28 0.40
C SER A 355 -38.96 -1.14 1.31
N LEU A 356 -39.71 -0.17 0.77
CA LEU A 356 -40.34 0.90 1.56
C LEU A 356 -41.37 0.34 2.55
N LYS A 357 -42.13 -0.70 2.16
CA LYS A 357 -43.08 -1.40 3.05
C LYS A 357 -42.38 -1.96 4.27
N GLU A 358 -41.28 -2.69 4.07
CA GLU A 358 -40.54 -3.32 5.16
C GLU A 358 -39.89 -2.25 6.04
N ALA A 359 -39.32 -1.20 5.43
CA ALA A 359 -38.74 -0.08 6.16
C ALA A 359 -39.78 0.60 7.08
N LEU A 360 -40.97 0.93 6.57
CA LEU A 360 -42.06 1.52 7.35
C LEU A 360 -42.58 0.56 8.44
N THR A 361 -42.68 -0.73 8.13
CA THR A 361 -43.11 -1.74 9.11
C THR A 361 -42.12 -1.87 10.26
N ARG A 362 -40.81 -1.87 9.96
CA ARG A 362 -39.75 -1.90 10.95
C ARG A 362 -39.70 -0.61 11.78
N LEU A 363 -39.86 0.56 11.14
CA LEU A 363 -39.99 1.85 11.83
C LEU A 363 -41.16 1.88 12.81
N LEU A 364 -42.34 1.42 12.40
CA LEU A 364 -43.52 1.37 13.27
C LEU A 364 -43.32 0.44 14.48
N ARG A 365 -42.60 -0.68 14.30
CA ARG A 365 -42.24 -1.57 15.41
C ARG A 365 -41.29 -0.88 16.40
N ARG A 366 -40.30 -0.15 15.89
CA ARG A 366 -39.26 0.50 16.71
C ARG A 366 -39.76 1.79 17.35
N LEU A 367 -40.65 2.53 16.68
CA LEU A 367 -41.16 3.84 17.07
C LEU A 367 -42.71 3.85 17.07
N PRO A 368 -43.38 3.00 17.89
CA PRO A 368 -44.84 2.79 17.81
C PRO A 368 -45.68 4.00 18.20
N LYS A 369 -45.08 5.00 18.86
CA LYS A 369 -45.74 6.25 19.28
C LYS A 369 -45.49 7.42 18.32
N ASP A 370 -44.76 7.20 17.23
CA ASP A 370 -44.41 8.27 16.29
C ASP A 370 -45.55 8.55 15.31
N GLU A 371 -46.22 9.69 15.48
CA GLU A 371 -47.36 10.08 14.65
C GLU A 371 -46.97 10.45 13.21
N ALA A 372 -45.75 10.93 12.96
CA ALA A 372 -45.30 11.25 11.60
C ALA A 372 -45.12 9.96 10.79
N ILE A 373 -44.47 8.95 11.39
CA ILE A 373 -44.27 7.63 10.75
C ILE A 373 -45.62 6.92 10.55
N LYS A 374 -46.54 6.99 11.52
CA LYS A 374 -47.90 6.45 11.36
C LYS A 374 -48.64 7.07 10.18
N LYS A 375 -48.59 8.41 10.05
CA LYS A 375 -49.19 9.12 8.92
C LYS A 375 -48.58 8.67 7.60
N LEU A 376 -47.26 8.59 7.53
CA LEU A 376 -46.53 8.12 6.35
C LEU A 376 -46.95 6.69 5.96
N ALA A 377 -47.09 5.79 6.93
CA ALA A 377 -47.52 4.41 6.69
C ALA A 377 -48.99 4.30 6.24
N VAL A 378 -49.89 5.16 6.74
CA VAL A 378 -51.28 5.23 6.27
C VAL A 378 -51.33 5.72 4.82
N GLU A 379 -50.57 6.77 4.51
CA GLU A 379 -50.44 7.26 3.14
C GLU A 379 -49.90 6.16 2.21
N TYR A 380 -48.97 5.33 2.72
CA TYR A 380 -48.33 4.27 1.93
C TYR A 380 -49.36 3.22 1.55
N ARG A 381 -50.14 2.76 2.54
CA ARG A 381 -51.22 1.80 2.30
C ARG A 381 -52.24 2.35 1.31
N LYS A 382 -52.62 3.62 1.45
CA LYS A 382 -53.59 4.25 0.53
C LYS A 382 -53.06 4.28 -0.90
N ARG A 383 -51.81 4.68 -1.11
CA ARG A 383 -51.21 4.72 -2.45
C ARG A 383 -50.96 3.33 -3.01
N ARG A 384 -50.57 2.35 -2.19
CA ARG A 384 -50.44 0.96 -2.61
C ARG A 384 -51.78 0.34 -3.02
N GLN A 385 -52.84 0.60 -2.27
CA GLN A 385 -54.19 0.18 -2.66
C GLN A 385 -54.65 0.83 -3.97
N SER A 386 -54.30 2.09 -4.21
CA SER A 386 -54.60 2.74 -5.51
C SER A 386 -53.77 2.19 -6.67
N LEU A 387 -52.58 1.64 -6.39
CA LEU A 387 -51.74 0.93 -7.35
C LEU A 387 -52.33 -0.43 -7.70
N ASP A 388 -52.70 -1.23 -6.70
CA ASP A 388 -53.26 -2.57 -6.92
C ASP A 388 -54.62 -2.52 -7.64
N ALA A 389 -55.35 -1.40 -7.53
CA ALA A 389 -56.63 -1.17 -8.22
C ALA A 389 -56.50 -0.62 -9.65
N ALA A 390 -55.32 -0.14 -10.06
CA ALA A 390 -55.07 0.37 -11.40
C ALA A 390 -54.21 -0.64 -12.17
N GLU A 391 -54.74 -1.25 -13.23
CA GLU A 391 -54.01 -2.16 -14.13
C GLU A 391 -52.87 -1.44 -14.89
N ARG A 392 -51.81 -1.01 -14.18
CA ARG A 392 -50.69 -0.26 -14.78
C ARG A 392 -49.33 -0.85 -14.45
N THR A 393 -48.56 -1.00 -15.52
CA THR A 393 -47.22 -1.57 -15.69
C THR A 393 -46.07 -0.63 -15.27
N ALA A 394 -46.30 0.34 -14.37
CA ALA A 394 -45.28 1.33 -13.98
C ALA A 394 -45.35 1.74 -12.50
N PRO A 395 -44.20 1.99 -11.83
CA PRO A 395 -44.16 2.42 -10.43
C PRO A 395 -44.71 3.85 -10.27
N VAL A 396 -45.59 4.06 -9.28
CA VAL A 396 -46.18 5.38 -9.00
C VAL A 396 -45.28 6.17 -8.06
N PRO A 397 -44.93 7.42 -8.40
CA PRO A 397 -44.08 8.23 -7.55
C PRO A 397 -44.76 8.60 -6.22
N TRP A 398 -44.01 8.41 -5.13
CA TRP A 398 -44.35 8.72 -3.74
C TRP A 398 -44.24 10.21 -3.43
N VAL A 399 -43.35 10.92 -4.10
CA VAL A 399 -43.17 12.38 -3.96
C VAL A 399 -43.44 13.02 -5.32
N SER A 400 -44.05 14.21 -5.35
CA SER A 400 -44.20 14.94 -6.61
C SER A 400 -42.83 15.15 -7.25
N THR A 401 -42.70 14.87 -8.55
CA THR A 401 -41.47 15.11 -9.30
C THR A 401 -40.94 16.52 -9.02
N VAL A 402 -39.61 16.65 -8.94
CA VAL A 402 -38.95 17.96 -8.82
C VAL A 402 -39.42 18.82 -9.99
N LYS A 403 -40.32 19.76 -9.70
CA LYS A 403 -40.73 20.74 -10.67
C LYS A 403 -39.55 21.68 -10.86
N SER A 404 -39.22 21.97 -12.12
CA SER A 404 -38.37 23.12 -12.42
C SER A 404 -38.96 24.40 -11.78
N PRO A 405 -38.20 25.50 -11.66
CA PRO A 405 -38.72 26.78 -11.14
C PRO A 405 -40.01 27.28 -11.84
N TRP A 406 -40.33 26.71 -13.00
CA TRP A 406 -41.47 27.04 -13.84
C TRP A 406 -42.60 26.00 -13.78
N GLY A 407 -42.51 25.00 -12.90
CA GLY A 407 -43.59 24.03 -12.68
C GLY A 407 -43.62 22.83 -13.62
N CYS A 408 -42.78 22.79 -14.66
CA CYS A 408 -42.78 21.75 -15.69
C CYS A 408 -41.79 20.61 -15.36
N PRO A 409 -42.13 19.34 -15.67
CA PRO A 409 -41.18 18.23 -15.63
C PRO A 409 -39.98 18.50 -16.57
N VAL A 410 -38.77 18.12 -16.18
CA VAL A 410 -37.56 18.31 -17.00
C VAL A 410 -37.67 17.51 -18.32
N GLU A 411 -38.46 16.45 -18.32
CA GLU A 411 -38.82 15.63 -19.47
C GLU A 411 -39.61 16.42 -20.53
N TRP A 412 -40.22 17.55 -20.20
CA TRP A 412 -40.84 18.46 -21.18
C TRP A 412 -39.82 19.37 -21.89
N LEU A 413 -38.58 19.48 -21.38
CA LEU A 413 -37.48 20.14 -22.10
C LEU A 413 -36.91 19.25 -23.22
N PHE A 414 -37.31 17.97 -23.31
CA PHE A 414 -37.20 17.18 -24.54
C PHE A 414 -38.22 17.66 -25.58
N ASP A 415 -38.25 18.96 -25.85
CA ASP A 415 -38.99 19.47 -26.98
C ASP A 415 -38.10 19.30 -28.19
N GLY A 416 -38.36 18.24 -28.96
CA GLY A 416 -37.70 17.88 -30.21
C GLY A 416 -37.88 18.92 -31.32
N ASN A 417 -37.89 20.21 -31.00
CA ASN A 417 -38.09 21.35 -31.90
C ASN A 417 -37.09 21.42 -33.06
N ASN A 418 -36.01 20.63 -33.01
CA ASN A 418 -35.02 20.48 -34.09
C ASN A 418 -35.05 19.11 -34.81
N ILE A 419 -35.96 18.20 -34.43
CA ILE A 419 -36.15 16.88 -35.05
C ILE A 419 -37.55 16.81 -35.64
N GLU A 420 -37.67 16.79 -36.97
CA GLU A 420 -38.94 16.58 -37.65
C GLU A 420 -39.47 15.16 -37.38
N THR A 421 -40.78 14.98 -37.19
CA THR A 421 -41.35 13.65 -36.94
C THR A 421 -42.55 13.47 -37.86
N ASN A 422 -42.57 12.43 -38.69
CA ASN A 422 -43.74 12.17 -39.53
C ASN A 422 -44.82 11.37 -38.81
N GLU A 423 -44.47 10.49 -37.86
CA GLU A 423 -45.41 9.50 -37.30
C GLU A 423 -45.09 9.14 -35.84
N ILE A 424 -45.16 10.11 -34.93
CA ILE A 424 -45.34 9.80 -33.51
C ILE A 424 -46.79 10.16 -33.20
N PRO A 425 -47.67 9.20 -32.83
CA PRO A 425 -49.01 9.55 -32.37
C PRO A 425 -48.86 10.59 -31.26
N ALA A 426 -49.52 11.74 -31.40
CA ALA A 426 -49.46 12.83 -30.42
C ALA A 426 -49.79 12.36 -28.98
N ALA A 427 -50.49 11.22 -28.86
CA ALA A 427 -50.79 10.52 -27.62
C ALA A 427 -49.53 9.99 -26.88
N THR A 428 -48.55 9.42 -27.57
CA THR A 428 -47.33 8.84 -26.96
C THR A 428 -46.43 9.94 -26.39
N ARG A 429 -46.29 11.05 -27.11
CA ARG A 429 -45.49 12.23 -26.68
C ARG A 429 -46.09 12.94 -25.45
N ARG A 430 -47.43 12.98 -25.33
CA ARG A 430 -48.12 13.61 -24.19
C ARG A 430 -48.14 12.75 -22.93
N SER A 431 -48.09 11.43 -23.08
CA SER A 431 -48.24 10.50 -21.96
C SER A 431 -46.89 10.16 -21.30
N HIS A 432 -45.82 9.97 -22.09
CA HIS A 432 -44.51 9.55 -21.59
C HIS A 432 -43.35 10.17 -22.41
N PRO A 433 -43.13 11.49 -22.31
CA PRO A 433 -42.18 12.21 -23.19
C PRO A 433 -40.72 11.74 -23.09
N GLY A 434 -40.33 11.13 -21.96
CA GLY A 434 -38.97 10.60 -21.75
C GLY A 434 -38.74 9.15 -22.19
N GLU A 435 -39.78 8.41 -22.59
CA GLU A 435 -39.69 6.95 -22.84
C GLU A 435 -38.65 6.60 -23.93
N PHE A 436 -38.49 7.47 -24.91
CA PHE A 436 -37.57 7.27 -26.05
C PHE A 436 -36.26 8.05 -25.92
N ALA A 437 -36.03 8.78 -24.83
CA ALA A 437 -34.90 9.69 -24.70
C ALA A 437 -33.54 8.99 -24.95
N VAL A 438 -33.37 7.78 -24.41
CA VAL A 438 -32.17 6.96 -24.61
C VAL A 438 -32.04 6.57 -26.08
N ALA A 439 -33.10 6.04 -26.70
CA ALA A 439 -33.10 5.64 -28.11
C ALA A 439 -32.85 6.84 -29.05
N PHE A 440 -33.40 8.02 -28.78
CA PHE A 440 -33.09 9.25 -29.51
C PHE A 440 -31.62 9.64 -29.36
N GLY A 441 -31.08 9.59 -28.13
CA GLY A 441 -29.67 9.85 -27.86
C GLY A 441 -28.76 8.92 -28.67
N LEU A 442 -29.05 7.62 -28.67
CA LEU A 442 -28.31 6.61 -29.43
C LEU A 442 -28.40 6.85 -30.94
N ALA A 443 -29.58 7.15 -31.48
CA ALA A 443 -29.76 7.43 -32.89
C ALA A 443 -29.01 8.71 -33.31
N LEU A 444 -28.99 9.75 -32.47
CA LEU A 444 -28.22 10.98 -32.69
C LEU A 444 -26.71 10.69 -32.72
N GLN A 445 -26.21 9.79 -31.87
CA GLN A 445 -24.82 9.34 -31.93
C GLN A 445 -24.52 8.64 -33.26
N GLY A 446 -25.44 7.80 -33.75
CA GLY A 446 -25.27 7.09 -35.00
C GLY A 446 -25.20 7.98 -36.25
N ILE A 447 -25.88 9.13 -36.26
CA ILE A 447 -25.78 10.15 -37.32
C ILE A 447 -24.74 11.25 -37.02
N ASP A 448 -23.85 11.01 -36.06
CA ASP A 448 -22.76 11.91 -35.63
C ASP A 448 -23.21 13.31 -35.16
N LYS A 449 -24.43 13.42 -34.65
CA LYS A 449 -24.99 14.65 -34.05
C LYS A 449 -25.10 14.59 -32.52
N GLY A 450 -24.79 13.46 -31.91
CA GLY A 450 -24.71 13.31 -30.46
C GLY A 450 -23.45 14.00 -29.89
N PRO A 451 -23.55 14.62 -28.69
CA PRO A 451 -22.40 15.27 -28.05
C PRO A 451 -21.38 14.26 -27.51
N VAL A 452 -21.78 13.00 -27.33
CA VAL A 452 -20.96 11.91 -26.81
C VAL A 452 -20.74 10.89 -27.92
N LYS A 453 -19.49 10.52 -28.20
CA LYS A 453 -19.13 9.60 -29.30
C LYS A 453 -18.53 8.30 -28.77
N ILE A 454 -19.32 7.58 -27.97
CA ILE A 454 -18.88 6.30 -27.40
C ILE A 454 -19.01 5.20 -28.47
N ASP A 455 -17.93 4.46 -28.69
CA ASP A 455 -17.92 3.28 -29.54
C ASP A 455 -17.14 2.14 -28.88
N PHE A 456 -17.86 1.08 -28.51
CA PHE A 456 -17.29 -0.13 -27.92
C PHE A 456 -17.13 -1.27 -28.92
N SER A 457 -17.44 -1.04 -30.21
CA SER A 457 -17.46 -2.08 -31.26
C SER A 457 -16.07 -2.60 -31.66
N GLY A 458 -14.99 -2.01 -31.16
CA GLY A 458 -13.63 -2.47 -31.38
C GLY A 458 -13.14 -2.16 -32.79
N THR A 459 -12.48 -1.03 -32.98
CA THR A 459 -11.68 -0.81 -34.19
C THR A 459 -10.26 -1.28 -33.92
N ASP A 460 -9.82 -2.32 -34.64
CA ASP A 460 -8.47 -2.88 -34.61
C ASP A 460 -7.41 -1.78 -34.59
N SER A 461 -6.50 -1.82 -33.62
CA SER A 461 -5.33 -0.95 -33.52
C SER A 461 -4.25 -1.25 -34.58
N GLY A 462 -4.53 -2.17 -35.49
CA GLY A 462 -3.66 -2.56 -36.60
C GLY A 462 -3.54 -1.52 -37.72
N VAL A 463 -2.60 -1.77 -38.63
CA VAL A 463 -2.27 -0.89 -39.77
C VAL A 463 -3.51 -0.59 -40.63
N MET A 464 -4.41 -1.58 -40.78
CA MET A 464 -5.67 -1.44 -41.52
C MET A 464 -6.65 -0.44 -40.86
N GLY A 465 -6.74 -0.42 -39.52
CA GLY A 465 -7.57 0.53 -38.78
C GLY A 465 -7.09 1.98 -38.89
N ARG A 466 -5.77 2.19 -39.02
CA ARG A 466 -5.19 3.52 -39.31
C ARG A 466 -5.51 3.99 -40.72
N VAL A 467 -5.55 3.10 -41.71
CA VAL A 467 -5.93 3.42 -43.09
C VAL A 467 -7.42 3.80 -43.18
N VAL A 468 -8.29 3.09 -42.46
CA VAL A 468 -9.73 3.44 -42.37
C VAL A 468 -9.94 4.80 -41.69
N LYS A 469 -9.18 5.12 -40.63
CA LYS A 469 -9.18 6.47 -40.01
C LYS A 469 -8.69 7.56 -40.97
N LEU A 470 -7.75 7.26 -41.86
CA LEU A 470 -7.22 8.22 -42.84
C LEU A 470 -8.19 8.48 -44.01
N MET A 471 -9.07 7.53 -44.34
CA MET A 471 -10.08 7.67 -45.40
C MET A 471 -11.35 8.43 -44.96
N GLY A 472 -11.42 8.85 -43.69
CA GLY A 472 -12.56 9.56 -43.12
C GLY A 472 -13.76 8.65 -42.85
N GLU A 473 -14.39 8.82 -41.69
CA GLU A 473 -15.63 8.11 -41.36
C GLU A 473 -16.72 8.47 -42.38
N ARG A 474 -17.35 7.47 -43.00
CA ARG A 474 -18.51 7.70 -43.87
C ARG A 474 -19.63 8.27 -43.00
N ARG A 475 -20.01 9.53 -43.27
CA ARG A 475 -21.19 10.13 -42.66
C ARG A 475 -22.43 9.31 -42.99
N HIS A 476 -23.05 8.75 -41.96
CA HIS A 476 -24.30 8.00 -42.12
C HIS A 476 -25.46 8.99 -42.18
N GLY A 477 -26.18 8.97 -43.31
CA GLY A 477 -27.39 9.77 -43.48
C GLY A 477 -28.56 9.30 -42.63
N SER A 478 -28.44 8.15 -41.97
CA SER A 478 -29.46 7.59 -41.08
C SER A 478 -28.87 6.58 -40.10
N ALA A 479 -29.50 6.45 -38.93
CA ALA A 479 -29.12 5.49 -37.90
C ALA A 479 -30.31 5.10 -37.02
N TRP A 480 -30.20 3.91 -36.42
CA TRP A 480 -31.12 3.40 -35.41
C TRP A 480 -30.52 3.55 -34.02
N GLY A 481 -31.33 4.02 -33.08
CA GLY A 481 -31.06 3.93 -31.65
C GLY A 481 -32.00 2.91 -31.02
N ILE A 482 -31.43 1.96 -30.28
CA ILE A 482 -32.12 0.81 -29.72
C ILE A 482 -31.86 0.79 -28.21
N ASP A 483 -32.92 1.01 -27.42
CA ASP A 483 -32.89 0.92 -25.95
C ASP A 483 -33.59 -0.35 -25.48
N ILE A 484 -32.83 -1.25 -24.87
CA ILE A 484 -33.34 -2.51 -24.30
C ILE A 484 -33.71 -2.25 -22.83
N GLY A 485 -34.89 -1.69 -22.62
CA GLY A 485 -35.40 -1.43 -21.27
C GLY A 485 -36.11 -2.65 -20.66
N ASP A 486 -36.40 -2.56 -19.36
CA ASP A 486 -36.98 -3.65 -18.57
C ASP A 486 -38.38 -4.09 -19.02
N HIS A 487 -39.18 -3.15 -19.54
CA HIS A 487 -40.56 -3.39 -19.99
C HIS A 487 -40.69 -3.60 -21.51
N SER A 488 -39.87 -2.92 -22.29
CA SER A 488 -39.98 -2.88 -23.75
C SER A 488 -38.66 -2.50 -24.39
N LEU A 489 -38.48 -3.00 -25.61
CA LEU A 489 -37.49 -2.54 -26.57
C LEU A 489 -37.97 -1.25 -27.23
N LYS A 490 -37.26 -0.14 -27.06
CA LYS A 490 -37.56 1.12 -27.76
C LYS A 490 -36.62 1.32 -28.92
N VAL A 491 -37.17 1.58 -30.10
CA VAL A 491 -36.39 1.80 -31.31
C VAL A 491 -36.74 3.14 -31.94
N VAL A 492 -35.71 3.89 -32.33
CA VAL A 492 -35.83 5.17 -33.01
C VAL A 492 -34.94 5.16 -34.26
N LYS A 493 -35.51 5.49 -35.42
CA LYS A 493 -34.72 5.74 -36.64
C LYS A 493 -34.63 7.23 -36.89
N LEU A 494 -33.41 7.77 -36.93
CA LEU A 494 -33.16 9.14 -37.37
C LEU A 494 -32.57 9.16 -38.78
N GLN A 495 -32.96 10.16 -39.55
CA GLN A 495 -32.43 10.44 -40.89
C GLN A 495 -32.06 11.91 -41.00
N THR A 496 -30.94 12.21 -41.65
CA THR A 496 -30.52 13.58 -41.94
C THR A 496 -31.15 14.06 -43.24
N LEU A 497 -31.80 15.22 -43.20
CA LEU A 497 -32.38 15.88 -44.36
C LEU A 497 -31.57 17.14 -44.73
N HIS A 498 -31.78 17.64 -45.95
CA HIS A 498 -31.20 18.90 -46.43
C HIS A 498 -29.67 18.99 -46.23
N GLY A 499 -28.94 17.96 -46.67
CA GLY A 499 -27.48 17.92 -46.58
C GLY A 499 -26.93 17.90 -45.15
N GLY A 500 -27.71 17.39 -44.18
CA GLY A 500 -27.29 17.30 -42.78
C GLY A 500 -27.79 18.43 -41.89
N ARG A 501 -28.53 19.43 -42.41
CA ARG A 501 -29.02 20.55 -41.61
C ARG A 501 -30.18 20.17 -40.69
N ARG A 502 -31.08 19.33 -41.15
CA ARG A 502 -32.27 18.90 -40.38
C ARG A 502 -32.18 17.42 -40.05
N VAL A 503 -32.81 17.01 -38.96
CA VAL A 503 -32.92 15.60 -38.56
C VAL A 503 -34.40 15.26 -38.53
N GLN A 504 -34.74 14.08 -39.01
CA GLN A 504 -36.09 13.56 -38.97
C GLN A 504 -36.11 12.21 -38.26
N ALA A 505 -37.06 12.01 -37.35
CA ALA A 505 -37.40 10.70 -36.82
C ALA A 505 -38.35 10.00 -37.81
N ALA A 506 -37.80 9.04 -38.53
CA ALA A 506 -38.54 8.22 -39.48
C ALA A 506 -39.33 7.10 -38.79
N VAL A 507 -38.85 6.60 -37.64
CA VAL A 507 -39.50 5.55 -36.84
C VAL A 507 -39.32 5.86 -35.36
N CYS A 508 -40.37 5.66 -34.56
CA CYS A 508 -40.35 5.64 -33.10
C CYS A 508 -41.34 4.57 -32.62
N GLU A 509 -40.84 3.47 -32.07
CA GLU A 509 -41.67 2.32 -31.72
C GLU A 509 -41.21 1.68 -30.41
N ALA A 510 -42.16 1.34 -29.54
CA ALA A 510 -41.92 0.53 -28.35
C ALA A 510 -42.51 -0.87 -28.59
N ILE A 511 -41.66 -1.89 -28.52
CA ILE A 511 -42.04 -3.30 -28.67
C ILE A 511 -42.01 -3.91 -27.26
N PRO A 512 -43.18 -4.19 -26.65
CA PRO A 512 -43.25 -4.70 -25.29
C PRO A 512 -42.70 -6.11 -25.21
N HIS A 513 -41.91 -6.39 -24.17
CA HIS A 513 -41.52 -7.75 -23.84
C HIS A 513 -42.76 -8.52 -23.40
N ARG A 514 -42.76 -9.85 -23.58
CA ARG A 514 -43.88 -10.70 -23.14
C ARG A 514 -44.10 -10.62 -21.62
N LYS A 515 -43.04 -10.33 -20.87
CA LYS A 515 -42.95 -10.17 -19.42
C LYS A 515 -41.81 -9.20 -19.09
N LEU A 516 -41.83 -8.55 -17.92
CA LEU A 516 -40.72 -7.69 -17.47
C LEU A 516 -39.42 -8.51 -17.39
N LEU A 517 -38.31 -7.96 -17.87
CA LEU A 517 -37.01 -8.64 -17.81
C LEU A 517 -36.55 -8.86 -16.35
N SER A 518 -36.87 -7.93 -15.46
CA SER A 518 -36.61 -8.02 -14.01
C SER A 518 -37.39 -9.13 -13.29
N GLN A 519 -38.45 -9.66 -13.93
CA GLN A 519 -39.24 -10.76 -13.38
C GLN A 519 -38.85 -12.13 -13.98
N ALA A 520 -37.84 -12.18 -14.85
CA ALA A 520 -37.31 -13.43 -15.36
C ALA A 520 -36.75 -14.29 -14.21
N ALA A 521 -36.88 -15.61 -14.33
CA ALA A 521 -36.38 -16.58 -13.37
C ALA A 521 -34.85 -16.57 -13.31
N ASP A 522 -34.20 -16.33 -14.46
CA ASP A 522 -32.76 -16.26 -14.61
C ASP A 522 -32.36 -15.35 -15.79
N TYR A 523 -31.05 -15.24 -16.02
CA TYR A 523 -30.49 -14.46 -17.12
C TYR A 523 -30.79 -15.05 -18.51
N GLY A 524 -31.00 -16.37 -18.60
CA GLY A 524 -31.37 -17.05 -19.84
C GLY A 524 -32.77 -16.63 -20.29
N GLU A 525 -33.76 -16.72 -19.40
CA GLU A 525 -35.13 -16.28 -19.69
C GLU A 525 -35.18 -14.78 -20.02
N ALA A 526 -34.40 -13.95 -19.31
CA ALA A 526 -34.31 -12.51 -19.62
C ALA A 526 -33.75 -12.24 -21.03
N ARG A 527 -32.76 -13.04 -21.46
CA ARG A 527 -32.19 -12.97 -22.82
C ARG A 527 -33.23 -13.37 -23.86
N ASP A 528 -33.93 -14.48 -23.66
CA ASP A 528 -34.95 -14.98 -24.59
C ASP A 528 -36.09 -13.97 -24.79
N LEU A 529 -36.56 -13.35 -23.69
CA LEU A 529 -37.58 -12.30 -23.73
C LEU A 529 -37.13 -11.08 -24.55
N ALA A 530 -35.87 -10.66 -24.36
CA ALA A 530 -35.29 -9.56 -25.14
C ALA A 530 -35.12 -9.95 -26.62
N GLU A 531 -34.67 -11.16 -26.90
CA GLU A 531 -34.50 -11.69 -28.25
C GLU A 531 -35.82 -11.79 -29.02
N GLU A 532 -36.91 -12.19 -28.35
CA GLU A 532 -38.26 -12.19 -28.92
C GLU A 532 -38.69 -10.78 -29.37
N SER A 533 -38.41 -9.75 -28.56
CA SER A 533 -38.69 -8.35 -28.92
C SER A 533 -37.81 -7.85 -30.07
N LEU A 534 -36.54 -8.25 -30.11
CA LEU A 534 -35.60 -7.90 -31.17
C LEU A 534 -35.96 -8.59 -32.50
N ASN A 535 -36.45 -9.83 -32.47
CA ASN A 535 -36.90 -10.52 -33.66
C ASN A 535 -38.15 -9.86 -34.25
N ARG A 536 -39.12 -9.47 -33.41
CA ARG A 536 -40.27 -8.66 -33.85
C ARG A 536 -39.85 -7.32 -34.46
N PHE A 537 -38.81 -6.68 -33.92
CA PHE A 537 -38.22 -5.48 -34.52
C PHE A 537 -37.64 -5.76 -35.92
N ARG A 538 -36.84 -6.83 -36.06
CA ARG A 538 -36.19 -7.23 -37.32
C ARG A 538 -37.17 -7.63 -38.42
N GLU A 539 -38.30 -8.23 -38.06
CA GLU A 539 -39.37 -8.58 -38.99
C GLU A 539 -40.09 -7.34 -39.56
N ARG A 540 -40.22 -6.29 -38.75
CA ARG A 540 -40.94 -5.06 -39.11
C ARG A 540 -40.09 -4.07 -39.92
N HIS A 541 -38.76 -4.08 -39.74
CA HIS A 541 -37.87 -3.05 -40.27
C HIS A 541 -36.64 -3.60 -41.01
N SER A 542 -36.36 -3.06 -42.20
CA SER A 542 -35.12 -3.38 -42.94
C SER A 542 -33.92 -2.65 -42.33
N LEU A 543 -32.90 -3.41 -41.94
CA LEU A 543 -31.67 -2.90 -41.31
C LEU A 543 -30.48 -2.75 -42.29
N LYS A 544 -30.70 -2.93 -43.60
CA LYS A 544 -29.62 -2.94 -44.59
C LYS A 544 -28.96 -1.56 -44.72
N ARG A 545 -27.63 -1.51 -44.54
CA ARG A 545 -26.77 -0.31 -44.68
C ARG A 545 -27.06 0.82 -43.68
N GLU A 546 -27.69 0.49 -42.56
CA GLU A 546 -27.98 1.44 -41.47
C GLU A 546 -27.03 1.21 -40.29
N ARG A 547 -26.64 2.27 -39.58
CA ARG A 547 -25.87 2.15 -38.33
C ARG A 547 -26.84 1.83 -37.19
N LEU A 548 -26.49 0.86 -36.35
CA LEU A 548 -27.26 0.48 -35.16
C LEU A 548 -26.50 0.91 -33.90
N CYS A 549 -27.14 1.70 -33.05
CA CYS A 549 -26.59 2.17 -31.78
C CYS A 549 -27.44 1.58 -30.66
N LEU A 550 -26.83 0.81 -29.76
CA LEU A 550 -27.53 0.09 -28.70
C LEU A 550 -27.18 0.66 -27.31
N SER A 551 -28.15 0.64 -26.41
CA SER A 551 -27.94 0.91 -24.99
C SER A 551 -27.18 -0.25 -24.33
N LEU A 552 -26.22 0.06 -23.46
CA LEU A 552 -25.69 -0.92 -22.51
C LEU A 552 -26.43 -0.79 -21.17
N PRO A 553 -26.90 -1.89 -20.57
CA PRO A 553 -27.50 -1.86 -19.23
C PRO A 553 -26.52 -1.29 -18.20
N GLY A 554 -27.02 -0.43 -17.31
CA GLY A 554 -26.20 0.22 -16.26
C GLY A 554 -25.41 -0.77 -15.40
N ARG A 555 -25.97 -1.96 -15.14
CA ARG A 555 -25.30 -3.05 -14.39
C ARG A 555 -24.07 -3.64 -15.09
N LEU A 556 -23.96 -3.49 -16.42
CA LEU A 556 -22.82 -3.95 -17.21
C LEU A 556 -21.80 -2.82 -17.45
N THR A 557 -22.06 -1.63 -16.91
CA THR A 557 -21.23 -0.45 -17.14
C THR A 557 -20.75 0.17 -15.83
N ILE A 558 -19.49 0.59 -15.78
CA ILE A 558 -18.98 1.41 -14.70
C ILE A 558 -18.78 2.83 -15.25
N CYS A 559 -19.47 3.79 -14.65
CA CYS A 559 -19.28 5.22 -14.96
C CYS A 559 -18.57 5.88 -13.78
N ARG A 560 -17.34 6.35 -13.99
CA ARG A 560 -16.54 7.06 -12.97
C ARG A 560 -16.06 8.40 -13.50
N THR A 561 -15.97 9.35 -12.58
CA THR A 561 -15.35 10.65 -12.85
C THR A 561 -13.93 10.61 -12.29
N ILE A 562 -12.93 10.76 -13.17
CA ILE A 562 -11.52 10.83 -12.78
C ILE A 562 -11.02 12.23 -13.10
N ARG A 563 -10.44 12.87 -12.08
CA ARG A 563 -9.86 14.20 -12.18
C ARG A 563 -8.39 14.04 -12.54
N LEU A 564 -8.01 14.52 -13.72
CA LEU A 564 -6.62 14.52 -14.16
C LEU A 564 -6.06 15.94 -13.99
N PRO A 565 -4.74 16.14 -13.90
CA PRO A 565 -4.16 17.48 -14.02
C PRO A 565 -4.25 17.98 -15.47
N ALA A 566 -4.17 19.30 -15.67
CA ALA A 566 -4.10 19.89 -17.01
C ALA A 566 -2.83 19.42 -17.73
N MET A 567 -2.99 18.77 -18.88
CA MET A 567 -1.87 18.20 -19.64
C MET A 567 -2.20 18.08 -21.14
N PRO A 568 -1.18 17.94 -22.01
CA PRO A 568 -1.42 17.76 -23.45
C PRO A 568 -2.23 16.49 -23.74
N GLU A 569 -3.16 16.55 -24.71
CA GLU A 569 -4.07 15.44 -25.08
C GLU A 569 -3.35 14.09 -25.25
N LYS A 570 -2.15 14.11 -25.84
CA LYS A 570 -1.32 12.92 -26.06
C LYS A 570 -0.92 12.16 -24.79
N LYS A 571 -0.94 12.81 -23.62
CA LYS A 571 -0.57 12.22 -22.33
C LYS A 571 -1.76 11.90 -21.43
N ILE A 572 -2.98 12.28 -21.84
CA ILE A 572 -4.18 12.13 -21.00
C ILE A 572 -4.52 10.66 -20.82
N ASP A 573 -4.41 9.85 -21.87
CA ASP A 573 -4.75 8.43 -21.78
C ASP A 573 -3.77 7.68 -20.87
N ASP A 574 -2.47 7.97 -20.92
CA ASP A 574 -1.47 7.39 -20.01
C ASP A 574 -1.76 7.76 -18.55
N ALA A 575 -2.07 9.04 -18.28
CA ALA A 575 -2.42 9.51 -16.95
C ALA A 575 -3.73 8.89 -16.44
N PHE A 576 -4.71 8.72 -17.34
CA PHE A 576 -5.94 8.02 -17.03
C PHE A 576 -5.66 6.55 -16.65
N GLN A 577 -4.84 5.82 -17.40
CA GLN A 577 -4.51 4.44 -17.10
C GLN A 577 -3.85 4.29 -15.72
N PHE A 578 -3.01 5.26 -15.34
CA PHE A 578 -2.39 5.29 -14.01
C PHE A 578 -3.44 5.49 -12.89
N GLU A 579 -4.30 6.50 -13.02
CA GLU A 579 -5.33 6.82 -12.01
C GLU A 579 -6.42 5.74 -11.92
N ALA A 580 -6.78 5.13 -13.04
CA ALA A 580 -7.82 4.10 -13.11
C ALA A 580 -7.52 2.91 -12.18
N ARG A 581 -6.24 2.53 -12.01
CA ARG A 581 -5.83 1.44 -11.11
C ARG A 581 -6.22 1.66 -9.64
N HIS A 582 -6.41 2.91 -9.22
CA HIS A 582 -6.79 3.25 -7.85
C HIS A 582 -8.30 3.38 -7.64
N VAL A 583 -9.06 3.52 -8.73
CA VAL A 583 -10.51 3.82 -8.70
C VAL A 583 -11.35 2.64 -9.17
N LEU A 584 -10.78 1.74 -9.98
CA LEU A 584 -11.47 0.59 -10.53
C LEU A 584 -11.32 -0.65 -9.63
N PRO A 585 -12.35 -1.54 -9.60
CA PRO A 585 -12.28 -2.78 -8.85
C PRO A 585 -11.26 -3.80 -9.38
N SER A 586 -10.90 -3.75 -10.66
CA SER A 586 -9.92 -4.63 -11.30
C SER A 586 -9.09 -3.87 -12.36
N ASP A 587 -8.20 -4.58 -13.06
CA ASP A 587 -7.30 -3.98 -14.03
C ASP A 587 -8.04 -3.41 -15.24
N LEU A 588 -7.55 -2.28 -15.77
CA LEU A 588 -8.19 -1.59 -16.89
C LEU A 588 -8.26 -2.46 -18.15
N SER A 589 -7.36 -3.44 -18.32
CA SER A 589 -7.39 -4.42 -19.41
C SER A 589 -8.66 -5.28 -19.43
N ASP A 590 -9.31 -5.44 -18.27
CA ASP A 590 -10.56 -6.17 -18.13
C ASP A 590 -11.75 -5.37 -18.66
N TYR A 591 -11.53 -4.16 -19.19
CA TYR A 591 -12.59 -3.26 -19.62
C TYR A 591 -12.32 -2.69 -21.02
N ARG A 592 -13.36 -2.68 -21.85
CA ARG A 592 -13.46 -1.72 -22.96
C ARG A 592 -13.88 -0.37 -22.38
N TRP A 593 -13.15 0.68 -22.72
CA TRP A 593 -13.39 1.99 -22.12
C TRP A 593 -13.41 3.11 -23.15
N HIS A 594 -14.21 4.14 -22.85
CA HIS A 594 -14.24 5.38 -23.60
C HIS A 594 -14.21 6.56 -22.64
N ARG A 595 -13.32 7.50 -22.92
CA ARG A 595 -13.15 8.74 -22.16
C ARG A 595 -13.79 9.89 -22.92
N TYR A 596 -14.57 10.72 -22.24
CA TYR A 596 -15.03 12.00 -22.79
C TYR A 596 -14.93 13.13 -21.76
N ASN A 597 -14.67 14.34 -22.24
CA ASN A 597 -14.71 15.56 -21.44
C ASN A 597 -16.08 16.24 -21.64
N PRO A 598 -16.95 16.30 -20.61
CA PRO A 598 -18.24 16.96 -20.73
C PRO A 598 -18.14 18.49 -20.93
N ASN A 599 -16.99 19.10 -20.60
CA ASN A 599 -16.75 20.54 -20.69
C ASN A 599 -15.65 20.84 -21.73
N ALA A 600 -15.75 20.26 -22.93
CA ALA A 600 -14.77 20.45 -24.00
C ALA A 600 -14.58 21.93 -24.42
N SER A 601 -15.50 22.83 -24.06
CA SER A 601 -15.41 24.28 -24.25
C SER A 601 -14.55 25.00 -23.21
N GLU A 602 -14.15 24.34 -22.13
CA GLU A 602 -13.29 24.90 -21.08
C GLU A 602 -11.94 24.14 -21.07
N PRO A 603 -10.88 24.68 -21.70
CA PRO A 603 -9.60 23.97 -21.83
C PRO A 603 -8.91 23.67 -20.49
N ASN A 604 -9.35 24.28 -19.39
CA ASN A 604 -8.85 24.04 -18.03
C ASN A 604 -9.73 23.06 -17.22
N CYS A 605 -10.85 22.57 -17.75
CA CYS A 605 -11.71 21.64 -17.04
C CYS A 605 -11.19 20.21 -17.20
N CYS A 606 -10.52 19.72 -16.16
CA CYS A 606 -9.82 18.45 -16.14
C CYS A 606 -10.69 17.28 -15.63
N ILE A 607 -11.98 17.32 -15.94
CA ILE A 607 -12.95 16.30 -15.54
C ILE A 607 -13.15 15.36 -16.72
N ASN A 608 -12.57 14.16 -16.63
CA ASN A 608 -12.80 13.12 -17.62
C ASN A 608 -13.82 12.13 -17.04
N ARG A 609 -14.92 11.91 -17.76
CA ARG A 609 -15.84 10.83 -17.47
C ARG A 609 -15.45 9.63 -18.30
N VAL A 610 -15.38 8.47 -17.64
CA VAL A 610 -15.09 7.22 -18.33
C VAL A 610 -16.25 6.27 -18.15
N VAL A 611 -16.66 5.71 -19.28
CA VAL A 611 -17.63 4.61 -19.35
C VAL A 611 -16.83 3.35 -19.66
N LEU A 612 -16.88 2.40 -18.76
CA LEU A 612 -16.20 1.11 -18.84
C LEU A 612 -17.25 0.01 -19.02
N GLN A 613 -17.01 -0.90 -19.96
CA GLN A 613 -17.74 -2.16 -20.11
C GLN A 613 -16.73 -3.27 -19.85
N ARG A 614 -17.02 -4.20 -18.94
CA ARG A 614 -16.12 -5.35 -18.72
C ARG A 614 -15.98 -6.13 -20.04
N ALA A 615 -14.75 -6.34 -20.50
CA ALA A 615 -14.44 -7.23 -21.60
C ALA A 615 -14.81 -8.65 -21.13
N SER A 616 -15.70 -9.30 -21.89
CA SER A 616 -16.01 -10.72 -21.69
C SER A 616 -14.77 -11.56 -21.94
#